data_AF-A0A7Z8S802-F1
#
_entry.id   AF-A0A7Z8S802-F1
#
_cell.length_a   1.000
_cell.length_b   1.000
_cell.length_c   1.000
_cell.angle_alpha   90.00
_cell.angle_beta   90.00
_cell.angle_gamma   90.00
#
_symmetry.space_group_name_H-M   'P 1'
#
loop_
_entity.id
_entity.type
_entity.pdbx_description
1 polymer ?
#
loop_
_entity_poly.entity_id
_entity_poly.type
_entity_poly.pdbx_seq_one_letter_code
_entity_poly.pdbx_strand_id
1 'polypeptide(L)'
;MSFSFYEVFIIAGILAVQFFFSTRNNIYWGAILPVAYIAFLTGLFVTNRIENTIGFILYLLLGLLFLCAEWNGGRKYLHEKRKKELDKMKIYDMK
;
A
#
# COMPACT_ATOMS: atom_id res chain seq x y z
N MET A 1 -10.58 -25.68 5.54
CA MET A 1 -10.78 -24.23 5.60
C MET A 1 -10.96 -23.72 4.18
N SER A 2 -12.21 -23.70 3.70
CA SER A 2 -12.55 -23.26 2.35
C SER A 2 -12.58 -21.75 2.32
N PHE A 3 -11.52 -21.13 1.79
CA PHE A 3 -11.52 -19.71 1.45
C PHE A 3 -12.71 -19.45 0.53
N SER A 4 -13.72 -18.76 1.04
CA SER A 4 -14.93 -18.50 0.26
C SER A 4 -14.62 -17.40 -0.75
N PHE A 5 -15.15 -17.49 -1.97
CA PHE A 5 -14.95 -16.48 -3.03
C PHE A 5 -15.16 -15.04 -2.53
N TYR A 6 -16.04 -14.85 -1.54
CA TYR A 6 -16.24 -13.60 -0.81
C TYR A 6 -14.96 -12.99 -0.22
N GLU A 7 -14.09 -13.77 0.42
CA GLU A 7 -12.85 -13.27 1.02
C GLU A 7 -11.88 -12.75 -0.04
N VAL A 8 -11.82 -13.44 -1.19
CA VAL A 8 -10.98 -13.04 -2.33
C VAL A 8 -11.45 -11.71 -2.93
N PHE A 9 -12.77 -11.51 -3.08
CA PHE A 9 -13.33 -10.24 -3.57
C PHE A 9 -13.11 -9.09 -2.59
N ILE A 10 -13.17 -9.35 -1.27
CA ILE A 10 -12.88 -8.34 -0.24
C ILE A 10 -11.41 -7.91 -0.32
N ILE A 11 -10.48 -8.87 -0.42
CA ILE A 11 -9.05 -8.58 -0.55
C ILE A 11 -8.77 -7.81 -1.86
N ALA A 12 -9.36 -8.24 -2.98
CA ALA A 12 -9.23 -7.56 -4.26
C ALA A 12 -9.80 -6.13 -4.22
N GLY A 13 -10.93 -5.92 -3.54
CA GLY A 13 -11.52 -4.60 -3.33
C GLY A 13 -10.61 -3.68 -2.51
N ILE A 14 -10.02 -4.19 -1.42
CA ILE A 14 -9.06 -3.44 -0.59
C ILE A 14 -7.82 -3.06 -1.41
N LEU A 15 -7.28 -3.99 -2.19
CA LEU A 15 -6.14 -3.75 -3.07
C LEU A 15 -6.46 -2.74 -4.19
N ALA A 16 -7.66 -2.81 -4.78
CA ALA A 16 -8.11 -1.86 -5.79
C ALA A 16 -8.27 -0.46 -5.22
N VAL A 17 -8.84 -0.34 -4.01
CA VAL A 17 -8.98 0.93 -3.30
C VAL A 17 -7.61 1.48 -2.91
N GLN A 18 -6.70 0.65 -2.42
CA GLN A 18 -5.30 1.01 -2.13
C GLN A 18 -4.57 1.53 -3.37
N PHE A 19 -4.68 0.82 -4.49
CA PHE A 19 -4.05 1.21 -5.75
C PHE A 19 -4.65 2.51 -6.30
N PHE A 20 -5.97 2.66 -6.23
CA PHE A 20 -6.68 3.87 -6.64
C PHE A 20 -6.26 5.09 -5.82
N PHE A 21 -6.03 4.90 -4.51
CA PHE A 21 -5.57 5.94 -3.62
C PHE A 21 -4.08 6.28 -3.80
N SER A 22 -3.22 5.29 -4.08
CA SER A 22 -1.81 5.49 -4.42
C SER A 22 -1.61 6.27 -5.74
N THR A 23 -2.55 6.15 -6.68
CA THR A 23 -2.49 6.78 -8.00
C THR A 23 -2.98 8.24 -7.99
N ARG A 24 -3.66 8.69 -6.91
CA ARG A 24 -4.12 10.09 -6.79
C ARG A 24 -2.99 11.03 -6.35
N ASN A 25 -3.10 12.30 -6.74
CA ASN A 25 -2.06 13.33 -6.59
C ASN A 25 -1.61 13.58 -5.13
N ASN A 26 -2.40 13.14 -4.14
CA ASN A 26 -2.11 13.41 -2.74
C ASN A 26 -1.39 12.22 -2.08
N ILE A 27 -0.14 12.46 -1.64
CA ILE A 27 0.74 11.52 -0.93
C ILE A 27 0.02 10.82 0.22
N TYR A 28 -0.82 11.53 0.97
CA TYR A 28 -1.45 11.01 2.18
C TYR A 28 -2.42 9.84 1.94
N TRP A 29 -2.93 9.67 0.72
CA TRP A 29 -3.81 8.54 0.39
C TRP A 29 -3.10 7.19 0.40
N GLY A 30 -1.78 7.15 0.14
CA GLY A 30 -0.98 5.93 0.29
C GLY A 30 -0.73 5.53 1.75
N ALA A 31 -0.81 6.48 2.68
CA ALA A 31 -0.59 6.25 4.11
C ALA A 31 -1.79 5.58 4.81
N ILE A 32 -2.95 5.49 4.14
CA ILE A 32 -4.15 4.88 4.72
C ILE A 32 -3.96 3.38 4.99
N LEU A 33 -3.16 2.70 4.16
CA LEU A 33 -2.92 1.27 4.31
C LEU A 33 -1.97 0.93 5.46
N PRO A 34 -0.82 1.63 5.61
CA PRO A 34 0.00 1.52 6.83
C PRO A 34 -0.82 1.74 8.10
N VAL A 35 -1.72 2.74 8.11
CA VAL A 35 -2.56 3.03 9.28
C VAL A 35 -3.55 1.90 9.56
N ALA A 36 -4.24 1.39 8.53
CA ALA A 36 -5.15 0.26 8.67
C ALA A 36 -4.43 -1.01 9.15
N TYR A 37 -3.21 -1.26 8.65
CA TYR A 37 -2.37 -2.37 9.05
C TYR A 37 -2.00 -2.31 10.53
N ILE A 38 -1.59 -1.14 11.02
CA ILE A 38 -1.29 -0.92 12.45
C ILE A 38 -2.54 -1.21 13.29
N ALA A 39 -3.68 -0.62 12.93
CA ALA A 39 -4.93 -0.80 13.68
C ALA A 39 -5.35 -2.28 13.75
N PHE A 40 -5.19 -3.02 12.65
CA PHE A 40 -5.49 -4.46 12.59
C PHE A 40 -4.57 -5.28 13.49
N LEU A 41 -3.25 -5.06 13.41
CA LEU A 41 -2.29 -5.74 14.28
C LEU A 41 -2.52 -5.42 15.75
N THR A 42 -2.79 -4.16 16.09
CA THR A 42 -3.12 -3.76 17.46
C THR A 42 -4.39 -4.46 17.95
N GLY A 43 -5.42 -4.61 17.11
CA GLY A 43 -6.62 -5.37 17.46
C GLY A 43 -6.33 -6.85 17.75
N LEU A 44 -5.45 -7.48 16.96
CA LEU A 44 -5.03 -8.87 17.21
C LEU A 44 -4.21 -9.01 18.50
N PHE A 45 -3.40 -8.01 18.84
CA PHE A 45 -2.65 -7.99 20.09
C PHE A 45 -3.57 -7.82 21.31
N VAL A 46 -4.51 -6.87 21.26
CA VAL A 46 -5.48 -6.62 22.36
C VAL A 46 -6.42 -7.81 22.59
N THR A 47 -6.75 -8.57 21.53
CA THR A 47 -7.57 -9.79 21.65
C THR A 47 -6.75 -11.03 22.07
N ASN A 48 -5.49 -10.85 22.48
CA ASN A 48 -4.56 -11.91 22.87
C ASN A 48 -4.37 -13.00 21.79
N ARG A 49 -4.63 -12.69 20.52
CA ARG A 49 -4.31 -13.60 19.41
C ARG A 49 -2.81 -13.62 19.11
N ILE A 50 -2.11 -12.58 19.51
CA ILE A 50 -0.65 -12.52 19.51
C ILE A 50 -0.21 -12.45 20.98
N GLU A 51 0.14 -13.60 21.54
CA GLU A 51 0.51 -13.70 22.96
C GLU A 51 1.88 -13.09 23.25
N ASN A 52 2.76 -13.03 22.25
CA ASN A 52 4.14 -12.56 22.41
C ASN A 52 4.31 -11.13 21.89
N THR A 53 4.62 -10.19 22.79
CA THR A 53 4.92 -8.78 22.49
C THR A 53 6.07 -8.63 21.49
N ILE A 54 7.09 -9.47 21.57
CA ILE A 54 8.22 -9.45 20.62
C ILE A 54 7.73 -9.87 19.23
N GLY A 55 6.88 -10.90 19.16
CA GLY A 55 6.24 -11.33 17.92
C GLY A 55 5.41 -10.21 17.28
N PHE A 56 4.61 -9.52 18.08
CA PHE A 56 3.84 -8.34 17.64
C PHE A 56 4.74 -7.25 17.03
N ILE A 57 5.82 -6.88 17.73
CA ILE A 57 6.77 -5.85 17.26
C ILE A 57 7.42 -6.27 15.94
N LEU A 58 7.81 -7.54 15.81
CA LEU A 58 8.42 -8.07 14.59
C LEU A 58 7.46 -8.05 13.41
N TYR A 59 6.21 -8.49 13.59
CA TYR A 59 5.19 -8.43 12.54
C TYR A 59 4.90 -6.99 12.12
N LEU A 60 4.76 -6.09 13.10
CA LEU A 60 4.50 -4.68 12.85
C LEU A 60 5.62 -4.04 12.03
N LEU A 61 6.88 -4.22 12.45
CA LEU A 61 8.03 -3.69 11.73
C LEU A 61 8.13 -4.25 10.32
N LEU A 62 8.04 -5.58 10.17
CA LEU A 62 8.20 -6.24 8.89
C LEU A 62 7.12 -5.79 7.88
N GLY A 63 5.85 -5.76 8.30
CA GLY A 63 4.76 -5.36 7.42
C GLY A 63 4.80 -3.88 7.03
N LEU A 64 5.15 -2.99 7.97
CA LEU A 64 5.35 -1.58 7.65
C LEU A 64 6.48 -1.36 6.65
N LEU A 65 7.60 -2.07 6.82
CA LEU A 65 8.76 -1.93 5.93
C LEU A 65 8.40 -2.33 4.50
N PHE A 66 7.66 -3.43 4.34
CA PHE A 66 7.13 -3.85 3.03
C PHE A 66 6.17 -2.82 2.43
N LEU A 67 5.18 -2.36 3.20
CA LEU A 67 4.20 -1.38 2.73
C LEU A 67 4.85 -0.06 2.30
N CYS A 68 5.83 0.42 3.07
CA CYS A 68 6.59 1.62 2.73
C CYS A 68 7.45 1.40 1.47
N ALA A 69 8.08 0.24 1.33
CA ALA A 69 8.90 -0.08 0.16
C ALA A 69 8.05 -0.14 -1.13
N GLU A 70 6.92 -0.85 -1.10
CA GLU A 70 5.99 -0.93 -2.24
C GLU A 70 5.43 0.44 -2.61
N TRP A 71 5.04 1.23 -1.61
CA TRP A 71 4.51 2.56 -1.85
C TRP A 71 5.55 3.49 -2.49
N ASN A 72 6.79 3.48 -1.98
CA ASN A 72 7.87 4.26 -2.59
C ASN A 72 8.17 3.81 -4.02
N GLY A 73 8.16 2.49 -4.27
CA GLY A 73 8.33 1.92 -5.61
C GLY A 73 7.24 2.38 -6.59
N GLY A 74 5.97 2.31 -6.19
CA GLY A 74 4.84 2.77 -7.00
C GLY A 74 4.91 4.26 -7.32
N ARG A 75 5.33 5.08 -6.35
CA ARG A 75 5.53 6.52 -6.52
C ARG A 75 6.66 6.84 -7.49
N LYS A 76 7.78 6.13 -7.39
CA LYS A 76 8.91 6.26 -8.30
C LYS A 76 8.50 5.91 -9.72
N TYR A 77 7.76 4.82 -9.92
CA TYR A 77 7.24 4.43 -11.22
C TYR A 77 6.34 5.51 -11.85
N LEU A 78 5.41 6.07 -11.06
CA LEU A 78 4.50 7.11 -11.54
C LEU A 78 5.25 8.40 -11.93
N HIS A 79 6.26 8.76 -11.14
CA HIS A 79 7.12 9.90 -11.42
C HIS A 79 7.91 9.73 -12.73
N GLU A 80 8.55 8.56 -12.92
CA GLU A 80 9.29 8.22 -14.14
C GLU A 80 8.37 8.21 -15.37
N LYS A 81 7.16 7.65 -15.24
CA LYS A 81 6.16 7.66 -16.32
C LYS A 81 5.78 9.09 -16.71
N ARG A 82 5.51 9.95 -15.72
CA ARG A 82 5.16 11.36 -15.97
C ARG A 82 6.30 12.12 -16.65
N LYS A 83 7.55 11.89 -16.22
CA LYS A 83 8.74 12.48 -16.83
C LYS A 83 8.89 12.07 -18.30
N LYS A 84 8.70 10.78 -18.61
CA LYS A 84 8.74 10.29 -20.00
C LYS A 84 7.66 10.92 -20.88
N GLU A 85 6.43 11.07 -20.37
CA GLU A 85 5.36 11.74 -21.12
C GLU A 85 5.65 13.23 -21.33
N LEU A 86 6.22 13.92 -20.33
CA LEU A 86 6.69 15.31 -20.47
C LEU A 86 7.79 15.46 -21.53
N ASP A 87 8.78 14.56 -21.54
CA ASP A 87 9.86 14.62 -22.53
C ASP A 87 9.35 14.37 -23.95
N LYS A 88 8.36 13.47 -24.13
CA LYS A 88 7.69 13.30 -25.44
C LYS A 88 7.01 14.60 -25.88
N MET A 89 6.24 15.25 -25.01
CA MET A 89 5.56 16.51 -25.32
C MET A 89 6.56 17.59 -25.74
N LYS A 90 7.69 17.72 -25.03
CA LYS A 90 8.76 18.67 -25.40
C LYS A 90 9.36 18.43 -26.78
N ILE A 91 9.54 17.16 -27.18
CA ILE A 91 10.07 16.81 -28.50
C ILE A 91 9.09 17.20 -29.61
N TYR A 92 7.78 17.01 -29.39
CA TYR A 92 6.75 17.41 -30.35
C TYR A 92 6.57 18.94 -30.43
N ASP A 93 6.79 19.66 -29.34
CA ASP A 93 6.64 21.13 -29.28
C ASP A 93 7.86 21.86 -29.88
N MET A 94 9.04 21.22 -29.90
CA MET A 94 10.25 21.75 -30.52
C MET A 94 10.33 21.53 -32.05
N LYS A 95 9.36 20.84 -32.65
CA LYS A 95 9.32 20.51 -34.08
C LYS A 95 8.23 21.30 -34.79
#